data_AF-A0AAN8X4M8-F1
#
_entry.id   AF-A0AAN8X4M8-F1
#
_cell.length_a   1.000
_cell.length_b   1.000
_cell.length_c   1.000
_cell.angle_alpha   90.00
_cell.angle_beta   90.00
_cell.angle_gamma   90.00
#
_symmetry.space_group_name_H-M   'P 1'
#
loop_
_entity.id
_entity.type
_entity.pdbx_description
1 polymer ?
#
loop_
_entity_poly.entity_id
_entity_poly.type
_entity_poly.pdbx_seq_one_letter_code
_entity_poly.pdbx_strand_id
1 'polypeptide(L)'
;TGYGMVFILFVIAIYYNIVIAWTLFYICQSFAFSDPAPWARCDYANMSEDCSQDTMEGRVIAAKYYYEHRILALPINEEEGHSPDYKVNLNMVGSLGIAWILIVLFLARGIRGTSRILYFTVIYPYVMMAVILAYSWDTKKNMLQSTESFFTVNTTLFTSHEMWTSAATHVIYSLGVAYGGIIALASYNKLHHNILRDTFLVFLIEGLTSLISAYFVYSLSGILMEEPGIPSPNLFITLPAVLSEMGLLGLWTLLFFVMIFTLGFDSQDL
;
A
#
# COMPACT_ATOMS: atom_id res chain seq x y z
N THR A 1 -16.49 -27.31 8.20
CA THR A 1 -15.37 -26.88 7.34
C THR A 1 -15.38 -25.38 7.04
N GLY A 2 -16.53 -24.69 6.97
CA GLY A 2 -16.57 -23.23 6.74
C GLY A 2 -16.23 -22.33 7.94
N TYR A 3 -16.37 -22.79 9.19
CA TYR A 3 -16.11 -21.96 10.38
C TYR A 3 -14.68 -21.41 10.46
N GLY A 4 -13.68 -22.19 10.03
CA GLY A 4 -12.29 -21.74 9.98
C GLY A 4 -12.07 -20.63 8.96
N MET A 5 -12.70 -20.73 7.78
CA MET A 5 -12.65 -19.69 6.75
C MET A 5 -13.28 -18.39 7.25
N VAL A 6 -14.44 -18.47 7.92
CA VAL A 6 -15.10 -17.28 8.51
C VAL A 6 -14.22 -16.61 9.56
N PHE A 7 -13.56 -17.38 10.41
CA PHE A 7 -12.64 -16.83 11.41
C PHE A 7 -11.43 -16.13 10.76
N ILE A 8 -10.83 -16.76 9.74
CA ILE A 8 -9.71 -16.17 8.99
C ILE A 8 -10.15 -14.87 8.31
N LEU A 9 -11.30 -14.87 7.62
CA LEU A 9 -11.85 -13.67 6.99
C LEU A 9 -12.11 -12.54 7.99
N PHE A 10 -12.59 -12.87 9.20
CA PHE A 10 -12.80 -11.87 10.25
C PHE A 10 -11.49 -11.19 10.66
N VAL A 11 -10.41 -11.96 10.86
CA VAL A 11 -9.09 -11.40 11.21
C VAL A 11 -8.53 -10.57 10.06
N ILE A 12 -8.62 -11.07 8.83
CA ILE A 12 -8.18 -10.37 7.63
C ILE A 12 -8.95 -9.05 7.46
N ALA A 13 -10.27 -9.07 7.65
CA ALA A 13 -11.12 -7.89 7.56
C ALA A 13 -10.72 -6.80 8.56
N ILE A 14 -10.39 -7.17 9.81
CA ILE A 14 -9.88 -6.21 10.81
C ILE A 14 -8.56 -5.59 10.35
N TYR A 15 -7.62 -6.43 9.87
CA TYR A 15 -6.32 -5.96 9.41
C TYR A 15 -6.44 -4.98 8.23
N TYR A 16 -7.18 -5.34 7.18
CA TYR A 16 -7.38 -4.46 6.03
C TYR A 16 -8.14 -3.19 6.40
N ASN A 17 -9.08 -3.24 7.35
CA ASN A 17 -9.76 -2.05 7.86
C ASN A 17 -8.80 -1.04 8.49
N ILE A 18 -7.80 -1.52 9.23
CA ILE A 18 -6.77 -0.65 9.82
C ILE A 18 -5.96 0.03 8.70
N VAL A 19 -5.57 -0.70 7.67
CA VAL A 19 -4.84 -0.14 6.53
C VAL A 19 -5.69 0.90 5.79
N ILE A 20 -6.97 0.63 5.55
CA ILE A 20 -7.90 1.60 4.96
C ILE A 20 -8.07 2.84 5.85
N ALA A 21 -8.11 2.67 7.18
CA ALA A 21 -8.16 3.80 8.10
C ALA A 21 -6.93 4.69 7.98
N TRP A 22 -5.73 4.11 7.82
CA TRP A 22 -4.52 4.88 7.56
C TRP A 22 -4.60 5.62 6.23
N THR A 23 -5.02 4.96 5.15
CA THR A 23 -5.11 5.61 3.82
C THR A 23 -6.14 6.73 3.81
N LEU A 24 -7.31 6.54 4.42
CA LEU A 24 -8.33 7.60 4.57
C LEU A 24 -7.78 8.80 5.33
N PHE A 25 -7.01 8.57 6.40
CA PHE A 25 -6.38 9.65 7.13
C PHE A 25 -5.38 10.43 6.27
N TYR A 26 -4.53 9.74 5.50
CA TYR A 26 -3.61 10.39 4.55
C TYR A 26 -4.34 11.14 3.43
N ILE A 27 -5.48 10.63 2.94
CA ILE A 27 -6.33 11.31 1.96
C ILE A 27 -6.86 12.62 2.58
N CYS A 28 -7.42 12.57 3.79
CA CYS A 28 -7.92 13.75 4.49
C CYS A 28 -6.82 14.81 4.69
N GLN A 29 -5.60 14.39 5.04
CA GLN A 29 -4.48 15.32 5.19
C GLN A 29 -3.97 15.86 3.84
N SER A 30 -4.02 15.05 2.78
CA SER A 30 -3.68 15.48 1.41
C SER A 30 -4.63 16.56 0.88
N PHE A 31 -5.91 16.52 1.25
CA PHE A 31 -6.89 17.55 0.86
C PHE A 31 -6.61 18.94 1.42
N ALA A 32 -5.78 19.06 2.45
CA ALA A 32 -5.32 20.35 2.93
C ALA A 32 -4.35 21.03 1.94
N PHE A 33 -3.94 20.35 0.86
CA PHE A 33 -3.03 20.82 -0.21
C PHE A 33 -1.87 21.65 0.34
N SER A 34 -1.31 21.20 1.45
CA SER A 34 -0.28 21.90 2.20
C SER A 34 1.08 21.66 1.54
N ASP A 35 1.83 22.73 1.34
CA ASP A 35 3.19 22.69 0.81
C ASP A 35 4.18 23.28 1.84
N PRO A 36 5.10 22.48 2.40
CA PRO A 36 5.27 21.04 2.22
C PRO A 36 4.18 20.21 2.91
N ALA A 37 3.96 18.99 2.42
CA ALA A 37 3.00 18.05 2.98
C ALA A 37 3.33 17.68 4.45
N PRO A 38 2.35 17.27 5.28
CA PRO A 38 2.58 17.02 6.71
C PRO A 38 3.67 15.99 7.04
N TRP A 39 3.85 14.99 6.17
CA TRP A 39 4.90 13.97 6.28
C TRP A 39 6.24 14.38 5.64
N ALA A 40 6.32 15.56 5.03
CA ALA A 40 7.56 16.12 4.49
C ALA A 40 8.08 17.29 5.35
N ARG A 41 7.43 17.59 6.48
CA ARG A 41 7.79 18.68 7.39
C ARG A 41 8.77 18.20 8.48
N CYS A 42 9.93 18.85 8.53
CA CYS A 42 10.89 18.77 9.64
C CYS A 42 10.58 19.81 10.75
N ASP A 43 9.36 19.80 11.32
CA ASP A 43 8.94 20.80 12.32
C ASP A 43 8.68 20.18 13.71
N TYR A 44 9.22 19.00 13.96
CA TYR A 44 9.01 18.27 15.22
C TYR A 44 10.23 18.44 16.13
N ALA A 45 10.01 18.95 17.34
CA ALA A 45 11.07 19.31 18.30
C ALA A 45 12.01 18.15 18.72
N ASN A 46 11.61 16.89 18.48
CA ASN A 46 12.39 15.69 18.83
C ASN A 46 12.92 14.94 17.58
N MET A 47 12.95 15.58 16.41
CA MET A 47 13.59 15.00 15.22
C MET A 47 15.11 15.10 15.29
N SER A 48 15.79 14.23 14.53
CA SER A 48 17.23 14.31 14.30
C SER A 48 17.62 15.73 13.87
N GLU A 49 18.75 16.25 14.39
CA GLU A 49 19.29 17.57 14.05
C GLU A 49 19.58 17.72 12.54
N ASP A 50 19.67 16.60 11.81
CA ASP A 50 19.94 16.54 10.36
C ASP A 50 18.68 16.56 9.46
N CYS A 51 17.46 16.75 10.01
CA CYS A 51 16.25 16.78 9.16
C CYS A 51 16.19 18.07 8.31
N SER A 52 16.52 17.96 7.02
CA SER A 52 16.35 19.04 6.03
C SER A 52 15.21 18.74 5.03
N GLN A 53 14.30 19.69 4.85
CA GLN A 53 13.19 19.56 3.90
C GLN A 53 13.65 19.65 2.42
N ASP A 54 14.86 20.14 2.20
CA ASP A 54 15.47 20.29 0.87
C ASP A 54 16.18 19.02 0.40
N THR A 55 16.48 18.08 1.31
CA THR A 55 17.11 16.80 0.97
C THR A 55 16.08 15.67 0.95
N MET A 56 16.35 14.67 0.12
CA MET A 56 15.51 13.46 0.08
C MET A 56 15.60 12.67 1.39
N GLU A 57 16.78 12.62 1.99
CA GLU A 57 17.02 11.99 3.30
C GLU A 57 16.12 12.58 4.38
N GLY A 58 16.09 13.92 4.51
CA GLY A 58 15.26 14.59 5.51
C GLY A 58 13.76 14.38 5.28
N ARG A 59 13.32 14.25 4.01
CA ARG A 59 11.92 13.89 3.69
C ARG A 59 11.57 12.47 4.09
N VAL A 60 12.49 11.51 3.91
CA VAL A 60 12.28 10.12 4.35
C VAL A 60 12.26 10.03 5.88
N ILE A 61 13.15 10.74 6.56
CA ILE A 61 13.15 10.86 8.03
C ILE A 61 11.82 11.47 8.51
N ALA A 62 11.35 12.52 7.84
CA ALA A 62 10.07 13.14 8.16
C ALA A 62 8.88 12.21 7.95
N ALA A 63 8.85 11.48 6.85
CA ALA A 63 7.78 10.54 6.57
C ALA A 63 7.78 9.36 7.55
N LYS A 64 8.96 8.86 7.91
CA LYS A 64 9.14 7.81 8.91
C LYS A 64 8.64 8.27 10.28
N TYR A 65 9.10 9.43 10.73
CA TYR A 65 8.70 9.99 12.01
C TYR A 65 7.19 10.22 12.08
N TYR A 66 6.60 10.77 11.00
CA TYR A 66 5.16 10.96 10.89
C TYR A 66 4.41 9.63 10.98
N TYR A 67 4.84 8.60 10.26
CA TYR A 67 4.20 7.29 10.31
C TYR A 67 4.29 6.64 11.71
N GLU A 68 5.48 6.60 12.31
CA GLU A 68 5.70 5.94 13.59
C GLU A 68 5.00 6.66 14.75
N HIS A 69 5.08 7.99 14.82
CA HIS A 69 4.59 8.74 15.97
C HIS A 69 3.19 9.30 15.77
N ARG A 70 2.84 9.74 14.56
CA ARG A 70 1.53 10.35 14.30
C ARG A 70 0.45 9.32 13.95
N ILE A 71 0.82 8.20 13.35
CA ILE A 71 -0.12 7.16 12.91
C ILE A 71 -0.10 6.00 13.89
N LEU A 72 1.06 5.34 14.06
CA LEU A 72 1.19 4.22 14.97
C LEU A 72 1.17 4.63 16.46
N ALA A 73 1.37 5.91 16.76
CA ALA A 73 1.44 6.44 18.12
C ALA A 73 2.49 5.75 19.00
N LEU A 74 3.63 5.40 18.39
CA LEU A 74 4.78 4.88 19.12
C LEU A 74 5.37 5.99 20.01
N PRO A 75 5.81 5.66 21.23
CA PRO A 75 6.47 6.62 22.11
C PRO A 75 7.87 6.98 21.57
N ILE A 76 8.23 8.26 21.67
CA ILE A 76 9.52 8.79 21.18
C ILE A 76 10.70 8.31 22.04
N ASN A 77 10.46 8.06 23.33
CA ASN A 77 11.48 7.65 24.29
C ASN A 77 11.15 6.23 24.78
N GLU A 78 11.75 5.22 24.17
CA GLU A 78 11.91 3.93 24.83
C GLU A 78 13.00 4.10 25.91
N GLU A 79 12.60 4.40 27.14
CA GLU A 79 13.50 4.16 28.27
C GLU A 79 13.74 2.66 28.36
N GLU A 80 14.99 2.21 28.15
CA GLU A 80 15.39 0.80 28.25
C GLU A 80 14.86 0.19 29.56
N GLY A 81 13.84 -0.66 29.45
CA GLY A 81 13.28 -1.42 30.57
C GLY A 81 11.86 -1.02 31.02
N HIS A 82 11.23 0.02 30.47
CA HIS A 82 9.80 0.29 30.66
C HIS A 82 8.97 -0.22 29.49
N SER A 83 7.83 -0.87 29.78
CA SER A 83 6.87 -1.22 28.73
C SER A 83 6.37 0.07 28.05
N PRO A 84 6.35 0.14 26.71
CA PRO A 84 5.90 1.34 26.02
C PRO A 84 4.46 1.67 26.44
N ASP A 85 4.25 2.92 26.90
CA ASP A 85 2.92 3.44 27.23
C ASP A 85 2.15 3.68 25.92
N TYR A 86 1.46 2.64 25.44
CA TYR A 86 0.68 2.70 24.22
C TYR A 86 -0.54 3.61 24.44
N LYS A 87 -0.52 4.78 23.82
CA LYS A 87 -1.66 5.70 23.85
C LYS A 87 -2.55 5.47 22.64
N VAL A 88 -3.84 5.31 22.88
CA VAL A 88 -4.83 5.19 21.80
C VAL A 88 -4.91 6.50 21.05
N ASN A 89 -4.56 6.47 19.77
CA ASN A 89 -4.64 7.63 18.89
C ASN A 89 -6.09 7.88 18.45
N LEU A 90 -6.76 8.84 19.10
CA LEU A 90 -8.17 9.16 18.82
C LEU A 90 -8.43 9.54 17.36
N ASN A 91 -7.47 10.15 16.68
CA ASN A 91 -7.60 10.48 15.25
C ASN A 91 -7.67 9.21 14.39
N MET A 92 -6.88 8.18 14.73
CA MET A 92 -6.92 6.89 14.05
C MET A 92 -8.20 6.12 14.39
N VAL A 93 -8.67 6.18 15.65
CA VAL A 93 -9.95 5.57 16.04
C VAL A 93 -11.11 6.19 15.25
N GLY A 94 -11.12 7.51 15.08
CA GLY A 94 -12.09 8.21 14.24
C GLY A 94 -12.02 7.74 12.78
N SER A 95 -10.82 7.66 12.20
CA SER A 95 -10.62 7.18 10.82
C SER A 95 -11.08 5.72 10.65
N LEU A 96 -10.82 4.87 11.65
CA LEU A 96 -11.26 3.48 11.67
C LEU A 96 -12.78 3.37 11.73
N GLY A 97 -13.44 4.20 12.53
CA GLY A 97 -14.90 4.28 12.55
C GLY A 97 -15.49 4.66 11.20
N ILE A 98 -14.87 5.61 10.49
CA ILE A 98 -15.27 6.02 9.14
C ILE A 98 -15.07 4.87 8.14
N ALA A 99 -13.93 4.16 8.21
CA ALA A 99 -13.66 3.00 7.35
C ALA A 99 -14.75 1.93 7.49
N TRP A 100 -15.10 1.56 8.72
CA TRP A 100 -16.19 0.62 8.99
C TRP A 100 -17.54 1.07 8.46
N ILE A 101 -17.89 2.35 8.66
CA ILE A 101 -19.15 2.90 8.14
C ILE A 101 -19.19 2.81 6.62
N LEU A 102 -18.09 3.19 5.94
CA LEU A 102 -18.01 3.11 4.49
C LEU A 102 -18.23 1.69 3.99
N ILE A 103 -17.53 0.71 4.57
CA ILE A 103 -17.67 -0.70 4.19
C ILE A 103 -19.09 -1.20 4.40
N VAL A 104 -19.71 -0.90 5.55
CA VAL A 104 -21.11 -1.29 5.81
C VAL A 104 -22.06 -0.67 4.78
N LEU A 105 -21.86 0.61 4.41
CA LEU A 105 -22.67 1.28 3.38
C LEU A 105 -22.49 0.64 1.99
N PHE A 106 -21.28 0.19 1.65
CA PHE A 106 -21.01 -0.50 0.38
C PHE A 106 -21.62 -1.90 0.37
N LEU A 107 -21.41 -2.69 1.42
CA LEU A 107 -22.03 -4.01 1.57
C LEU A 107 -23.56 -3.93 1.55
N ALA A 108 -24.14 -2.87 2.15
CA ALA A 108 -25.58 -2.64 2.13
C ALA A 108 -26.16 -2.39 0.73
N ARG A 109 -25.36 -1.87 -0.23
CA ARG A 109 -25.77 -1.75 -1.64
C ARG A 109 -25.81 -3.09 -2.39
N GLY A 110 -25.17 -4.11 -1.83
CA GLY A 110 -25.11 -5.46 -2.38
C GLY A 110 -24.23 -5.59 -3.63
N ILE A 111 -23.98 -6.84 -4.01
CA ILE A 111 -22.99 -7.26 -5.02
C ILE A 111 -23.20 -6.60 -6.40
N ARG A 112 -24.45 -6.33 -6.80
CA ARG A 112 -24.77 -5.68 -8.09
C ARG A 112 -24.41 -4.18 -8.12
N GLY A 113 -24.41 -3.51 -6.97
CA GLY A 113 -23.97 -2.12 -6.85
C GLY A 113 -22.45 -2.04 -6.86
N THR A 114 -21.82 -2.92 -6.08
CA THR A 114 -20.36 -3.08 -5.99
C THR A 114 -19.72 -3.35 -7.34
N SER A 115 -20.30 -4.25 -8.16
CA SER A 115 -19.77 -4.60 -9.48
C SER A 115 -19.66 -3.44 -10.47
N ARG A 116 -20.44 -2.37 -10.31
CA ARG A 116 -20.31 -1.17 -11.14
C ARG A 116 -19.13 -0.29 -10.74
N ILE A 117 -18.87 -0.20 -9.43
CA ILE A 117 -17.76 0.58 -8.86
C ILE A 117 -16.44 -0.09 -9.19
N LEU A 118 -16.42 -1.43 -9.17
CA LEU A 118 -15.29 -2.29 -9.54
C LEU A 118 -14.66 -1.94 -10.90
N TYR A 119 -15.45 -1.52 -11.90
CA TYR A 119 -14.89 -1.13 -13.20
C TYR A 119 -13.96 0.08 -13.10
N PHE A 120 -14.26 1.02 -12.21
CA PHE A 120 -13.41 2.19 -11.99
C PHE A 120 -12.22 1.84 -11.09
N THR A 121 -12.47 1.17 -9.97
CA THR A 121 -11.46 0.87 -8.94
C THR A 121 -10.37 -0.09 -9.41
N VAL A 122 -10.69 -0.99 -10.35
CA VAL A 122 -9.68 -1.87 -10.97
C VAL A 122 -8.82 -1.12 -11.98
N ILE A 123 -9.38 -0.23 -12.79
CA ILE A 123 -8.64 0.45 -13.87
C ILE A 123 -7.79 1.61 -13.32
N TYR A 124 -8.31 2.32 -12.33
CA TYR A 124 -7.69 3.53 -11.79
C TYR A 124 -6.24 3.33 -11.31
N PRO A 125 -5.89 2.27 -10.54
CA PRO A 125 -4.51 2.01 -10.13
C PRO A 125 -3.53 1.86 -11.28
N TYR A 126 -3.88 1.14 -12.35
CA TYR A 126 -2.98 0.99 -13.50
C TYR A 126 -2.74 2.32 -14.22
N VAL A 127 -3.79 3.12 -14.41
CA VAL A 127 -3.68 4.45 -15.00
C VAL A 127 -2.80 5.35 -14.12
N MET A 128 -3.03 5.33 -12.81
CA MET A 128 -2.26 6.15 -11.87
C MET A 128 -0.79 5.75 -11.80
N MET A 129 -0.47 4.46 -11.75
CA MET A 129 0.90 3.98 -11.80
C MET A 129 1.61 4.45 -13.08
N ALA A 130 0.95 4.36 -14.24
CA ALA A 130 1.51 4.80 -15.50
C ALA A 130 1.75 6.32 -15.54
N VAL A 131 0.79 7.13 -15.06
CA VAL A 131 0.90 8.60 -15.02
C VAL A 131 2.02 9.05 -14.08
N ILE A 132 2.09 8.49 -12.87
CA ILE A 132 3.13 8.82 -11.90
C ILE A 132 4.51 8.46 -12.47
N LEU A 133 4.68 7.25 -13.03
CA LEU A 133 5.96 6.86 -13.65
C LEU A 133 6.36 7.75 -14.82
N ALA A 134 5.42 8.09 -15.70
CA ALA A 134 5.68 8.97 -16.83
C ALA A 134 6.14 10.35 -16.38
N TYR A 135 5.55 10.89 -15.31
CA TYR A 135 5.94 12.16 -14.72
C TYR A 135 7.29 12.08 -13.98
N SER A 136 7.56 10.97 -13.28
CA SER A 136 8.84 10.71 -12.62
C SER A 136 10.01 10.57 -13.59
N TRP A 137 9.73 10.14 -14.83
CA TRP A 137 10.76 9.74 -15.80
C TRP A 137 11.73 10.85 -16.17
N ASP A 138 11.24 12.05 -16.44
CA ASP A 138 12.08 13.20 -16.83
C ASP A 138 12.75 13.86 -15.62
N THR A 139 12.20 13.66 -14.42
CA THR A 139 12.54 14.45 -13.24
C THR A 139 13.76 13.89 -12.49
N LYS A 140 14.12 12.59 -12.64
CA LYS A 140 15.10 11.93 -11.74
C LYS A 140 16.10 11.01 -12.44
N LYS A 141 17.39 11.40 -12.41
CA LYS A 141 18.54 10.69 -13.01
C LYS A 141 18.76 9.26 -12.49
N ASN A 142 18.34 8.97 -11.26
CA ASN A 142 18.66 7.70 -10.58
C ASN A 142 17.57 6.61 -10.76
N MET A 143 16.42 6.97 -11.31
CA MET A 143 15.34 6.02 -11.55
C MET A 143 15.77 4.93 -12.55
N LEU A 144 16.57 5.31 -13.56
CA LEU A 144 17.05 4.38 -14.59
C LEU A 144 17.95 3.28 -14.01
N GLN A 145 18.92 3.65 -13.15
CA GLN A 145 19.82 2.68 -12.50
C GLN A 145 19.07 1.68 -11.62
N SER A 146 18.03 2.15 -10.95
CA SER A 146 17.13 1.28 -10.19
C SER A 146 16.36 0.34 -11.13
N THR A 147 15.77 0.86 -12.21
CA THR A 147 15.07 -0.02 -13.17
C THR A 147 15.97 -1.08 -13.80
N GLU A 148 17.24 -0.78 -14.04
CA GLU A 148 18.21 -1.77 -14.51
C GLU A 148 18.47 -2.84 -13.45
N SER A 149 18.63 -2.44 -12.19
CA SER A 149 18.83 -3.35 -11.06
C SER A 149 17.62 -4.28 -10.84
N PHE A 150 16.40 -3.82 -11.09
CA PHE A 150 15.19 -4.66 -11.01
C PHE A 150 15.26 -5.89 -11.93
N PHE A 151 15.84 -5.74 -13.12
CA PHE A 151 15.98 -6.84 -14.08
C PHE A 151 17.25 -7.67 -13.86
N THR A 152 18.14 -7.28 -12.94
CA THR A 152 19.33 -8.08 -12.63
C THR A 152 18.96 -9.32 -11.82
N VAL A 153 19.04 -10.48 -12.47
CA VAL A 153 18.72 -11.76 -11.84
C VAL A 153 19.96 -12.31 -11.12
N ASN A 154 19.88 -12.43 -9.80
CA ASN A 154 20.90 -13.14 -9.04
C ASN A 154 20.64 -14.65 -9.05
N THR A 155 21.38 -15.37 -9.88
CA THR A 155 21.21 -16.82 -10.07
C THR A 155 21.58 -17.66 -8.85
N THR A 156 22.35 -17.10 -7.91
CA THR A 156 22.72 -17.80 -6.67
C THR A 156 21.55 -17.99 -5.72
N LEU A 157 20.48 -17.18 -5.87
CA LEU A 157 19.29 -17.28 -5.03
C LEU A 157 18.40 -18.48 -5.40
N PHE A 158 18.49 -18.99 -6.64
CA PHE A 158 17.65 -20.11 -7.09
C PHE A 158 17.90 -21.42 -6.34
N THR A 159 19.08 -21.59 -5.75
CA THR A 159 19.41 -22.77 -4.95
C THR A 159 18.96 -22.64 -3.50
N SER A 160 18.54 -21.44 -3.06
CA SER A 160 18.12 -21.20 -1.68
C SER A 160 16.67 -21.69 -1.46
N HIS A 161 16.46 -22.40 -0.36
CA HIS A 161 15.12 -22.84 0.03
C HIS A 161 14.22 -21.66 0.41
N GLU A 162 14.79 -20.64 1.06
CA GLU A 162 14.08 -19.44 1.53
C GLU A 162 13.46 -18.63 0.38
N MET A 163 14.11 -18.62 -0.79
CA MET A 163 13.57 -17.96 -1.98
C MET A 163 12.30 -18.66 -2.46
N TRP A 164 12.30 -19.99 -2.54
CA TRP A 164 11.14 -20.77 -2.99
C TRP A 164 9.99 -20.73 -2.00
N THR A 165 10.27 -20.79 -0.69
CA THR A 165 9.22 -20.64 0.33
C THR A 165 8.60 -19.25 0.28
N SER A 166 9.39 -18.20 0.10
CA SER A 166 8.88 -16.82 -0.06
C SER A 166 8.03 -16.68 -1.32
N ALA A 167 8.49 -17.22 -2.46
CA ALA A 167 7.74 -17.16 -3.72
C ALA A 167 6.41 -17.92 -3.64
N ALA A 168 6.40 -19.13 -3.08
CA ALA A 168 5.18 -19.90 -2.88
C ALA A 168 4.20 -19.19 -1.93
N THR A 169 4.73 -18.63 -0.84
CA THR A 169 3.97 -17.85 0.14
C THR A 169 3.32 -16.63 -0.52
N HIS A 170 4.07 -15.89 -1.32
CA HIS A 170 3.55 -14.74 -2.07
C HIS A 170 2.37 -15.12 -2.98
N VAL A 171 2.53 -16.17 -3.80
CA VAL A 171 1.47 -16.63 -4.71
C VAL A 171 0.22 -17.09 -3.95
N ILE A 172 0.38 -17.79 -2.83
CA ILE A 172 -0.75 -18.25 -2.01
C ILE A 172 -1.51 -17.07 -1.40
N TYR A 173 -0.79 -16.10 -0.85
CA TYR A 173 -1.39 -14.90 -0.25
C TYR A 173 -2.03 -13.99 -1.29
N SER A 174 -1.40 -13.77 -2.45
CA SER A 174 -1.92 -12.83 -3.46
C SER A 174 -3.18 -13.38 -4.16
N LEU A 175 -3.26 -14.68 -4.42
CA LEU A 175 -4.47 -15.32 -4.97
C LEU A 175 -5.55 -15.58 -3.92
N GLY A 176 -5.26 -15.39 -2.63
CA GLY A 176 -6.21 -15.64 -1.55
C GLY A 176 -6.75 -17.07 -1.50
N VAL A 177 -5.90 -18.05 -1.80
CA VAL A 177 -6.32 -19.46 -1.86
C VAL A 177 -6.85 -19.91 -0.50
N ALA A 178 -8.04 -20.52 -0.50
CA ALA A 178 -8.74 -21.02 0.68
C ALA A 178 -9.31 -19.95 1.66
N TYR A 179 -9.38 -18.68 1.27
CA TYR A 179 -10.07 -17.64 2.08
C TYR A 179 -11.59 -17.67 1.94
N GLY A 180 -12.12 -18.36 0.92
CA GLY A 180 -13.56 -18.53 0.71
C GLY A 180 -14.18 -17.50 -0.24
N GLY A 181 -13.52 -16.37 -0.50
CA GLY A 181 -13.98 -15.34 -1.44
C GLY A 181 -14.18 -15.86 -2.87
N ILE A 182 -13.14 -16.47 -3.45
CA ILE A 182 -13.22 -17.11 -4.78
C ILE A 182 -14.27 -18.22 -4.83
N ILE A 183 -14.45 -18.97 -3.75
CA ILE A 183 -15.46 -20.03 -3.65
C ILE A 183 -16.86 -19.42 -3.68
N ALA A 184 -17.08 -18.32 -2.94
CA ALA A 184 -18.33 -17.58 -2.93
C ALA A 184 -18.64 -16.99 -4.31
N LEU A 185 -17.67 -16.35 -4.98
CA LEU A 185 -17.84 -15.84 -6.34
C LEU A 185 -18.15 -16.95 -7.35
N ALA A 186 -17.47 -18.10 -7.25
CA ALA A 186 -17.73 -19.25 -8.11
C ALA A 186 -19.16 -19.80 -7.92
N SER A 187 -19.75 -19.68 -6.73
CA SER A 187 -21.12 -20.12 -6.46
C SER A 187 -22.20 -19.33 -7.22
N TYR A 188 -21.88 -18.10 -7.63
CA TYR A 188 -22.75 -17.26 -8.45
C TYR A 188 -22.59 -17.50 -9.96
N ASN A 189 -21.66 -18.38 -10.37
CA ASN A 189 -21.40 -18.66 -11.78
C ASN A 189 -22.37 -19.71 -12.36
N LYS A 190 -22.48 -19.77 -13.69
CA LYS A 190 -23.29 -20.80 -14.38
C LYS A 190 -22.63 -22.17 -14.21
N LEU A 191 -23.45 -23.21 -14.01
CA LEU A 191 -23.00 -24.59 -13.77
C LEU A 191 -22.08 -25.16 -14.86
N HIS A 192 -22.30 -24.78 -16.13
CA HIS A 192 -21.52 -25.26 -17.27
C HIS A 192 -20.55 -24.19 -17.81
N HIS A 193 -20.12 -23.26 -16.96
CA HIS A 193 -19.13 -22.26 -17.35
C HIS A 193 -17.71 -22.85 -17.38
N ASN A 194 -16.88 -22.38 -18.32
CA ASN A 194 -15.50 -22.87 -18.43
C ASN A 194 -14.60 -22.23 -17.37
N ILE A 195 -14.61 -22.81 -16.18
CA ILE A 195 -13.80 -22.35 -15.04
C ILE A 195 -12.29 -22.42 -15.30
N LEU A 196 -11.82 -23.35 -16.14
CA LEU A 196 -10.38 -23.52 -16.40
C LEU A 196 -9.79 -22.31 -17.11
N ARG A 197 -10.55 -21.74 -18.06
CA ARG A 197 -10.15 -20.53 -18.77
C ARG A 197 -10.06 -19.35 -17.81
N ASP A 198 -11.08 -19.17 -16.97
CA ASP A 198 -11.13 -18.05 -16.02
C ASP A 198 -10.00 -18.15 -15.00
N THR A 199 -9.77 -19.34 -14.44
CA THR A 199 -8.66 -19.59 -13.53
C THR A 199 -7.32 -19.24 -14.19
N PHE A 200 -7.05 -19.74 -15.40
CA PHE A 200 -5.80 -19.42 -16.09
C PHE A 200 -5.62 -17.91 -16.33
N LEU A 201 -6.70 -17.21 -16.71
CA LEU A 201 -6.66 -15.76 -16.89
C LEU A 201 -6.39 -15.01 -15.57
N VAL A 202 -7.00 -15.43 -14.46
CA VAL A 202 -6.77 -14.84 -13.14
C VAL A 202 -5.30 -14.98 -12.74
N PHE A 203 -4.72 -16.18 -12.87
CA PHE A 203 -3.29 -16.40 -12.59
C PHE A 203 -2.38 -15.53 -13.46
N LEU A 204 -2.68 -15.42 -14.76
CA LEU A 204 -1.89 -14.63 -15.70
C LEU A 204 -1.96 -13.13 -15.36
N ILE A 205 -3.17 -12.61 -15.13
CA ILE A 205 -3.38 -11.20 -14.79
C ILE A 205 -2.70 -10.89 -13.46
N GLU A 206 -2.87 -11.73 -12.44
CA GLU A 206 -2.24 -11.55 -11.13
C GLU A 206 -0.71 -11.46 -11.22
N GLY A 207 -0.09 -12.34 -12.02
CA GLY A 207 1.34 -12.33 -12.27
C GLY A 207 1.79 -11.04 -12.99
N LEU A 208 1.07 -10.61 -14.02
CA LEU A 208 1.36 -9.37 -14.74
C LEU A 208 1.20 -8.13 -13.86
N THR A 209 0.12 -8.07 -13.08
CA THR A 209 -0.17 -6.98 -12.15
C THR A 209 0.89 -6.89 -11.05
N SER A 210 1.32 -8.03 -10.52
CA SER A 210 2.40 -8.10 -9.54
C SER A 210 3.72 -7.56 -10.12
N LEU A 211 4.06 -7.94 -11.36
CA LEU A 211 5.25 -7.43 -12.04
C LEU A 211 5.19 -5.92 -12.30
N ILE A 212 4.04 -5.41 -12.76
CA ILE A 212 3.83 -3.98 -12.98
C ILE A 212 3.96 -3.20 -11.66
N SER A 213 3.34 -3.70 -10.59
CA SER A 213 3.39 -3.06 -9.27
C SER A 213 4.79 -3.08 -8.67
N ALA A 214 5.51 -4.20 -8.81
CA ALA A 214 6.89 -4.31 -8.36
C ALA A 214 7.81 -3.37 -9.13
N TYR A 215 7.65 -3.28 -10.45
CA TYR A 215 8.38 -2.32 -11.29
C TYR A 215 8.09 -0.87 -10.86
N PHE A 216 6.82 -0.54 -10.59
CA PHE A 216 6.41 0.78 -10.10
C PHE A 216 7.11 1.16 -8.78
N VAL A 217 7.01 0.30 -7.76
CA VAL A 217 7.62 0.56 -6.44
C VAL A 217 9.13 0.64 -6.53
N TYR A 218 9.77 -0.26 -7.29
CA TYR A 218 11.22 -0.28 -7.43
C TYR A 218 11.73 0.98 -8.14
N SER A 219 11.08 1.37 -9.24
CA SER A 219 11.42 2.61 -9.97
C SER A 219 11.37 3.84 -9.06
N LEU A 220 10.26 4.03 -8.33
CA LEU A 220 10.13 5.17 -7.42
C LEU A 220 11.10 5.10 -6.23
N SER A 221 11.36 3.90 -5.71
CA SER A 221 12.36 3.72 -4.64
C SER A 221 13.77 4.08 -5.12
N GLY A 222 14.08 3.90 -6.40
CA GLY A 222 15.33 4.33 -7.02
C GLY A 222 15.63 5.83 -6.90
N ILE A 223 14.59 6.66 -6.77
CA ILE A 223 14.73 8.10 -6.51
C ILE A 223 15.32 8.35 -5.12
N LEU A 224 15.14 7.42 -4.18
CA LEU A 224 15.65 7.49 -2.81
C LEU A 224 17.06 6.89 -2.64
N MET A 225 17.55 6.10 -3.61
CA MET A 225 18.74 5.24 -3.46
C MET A 225 20.10 5.97 -3.48
N GLU A 226 20.12 7.29 -3.34
CA GLU A 226 21.38 8.04 -3.24
C GLU A 226 22.08 7.78 -1.90
N GLU A 227 21.40 7.22 -0.89
CA GLU A 227 21.96 7.11 0.46
C GLU A 227 21.72 5.73 1.15
N PRO A 228 22.78 5.09 1.67
CA PRO A 228 22.69 3.80 2.34
C PRO A 228 22.05 3.95 3.72
N GLY A 229 20.88 3.35 3.93
CA GLY A 229 20.26 3.28 5.26
C GLY A 229 18.74 3.27 5.30
N ILE A 230 18.06 3.46 4.17
CA ILE A 230 16.60 3.49 4.15
C ILE A 230 16.08 2.05 4.30
N PRO A 231 15.35 1.74 5.40
CA PRO A 231 14.79 0.41 5.64
C PRO A 231 13.73 0.07 4.59
N SER A 232 13.31 -1.20 4.60
CA SER A 232 12.33 -1.83 3.68
C SER A 232 11.30 -0.84 3.10
N PRO A 233 10.97 -0.92 1.80
CA PRO A 233 10.06 0.01 1.13
C PRO A 233 8.65 -0.07 1.74
N ASN A 234 8.47 0.61 2.87
CA ASN A 234 7.18 0.74 3.52
C ASN A 234 6.41 1.77 2.72
N LEU A 235 5.33 1.28 2.11
CA LEU A 235 4.42 2.03 1.25
C LEU A 235 4.00 3.38 1.85
N PHE A 236 3.86 3.47 3.18
CA PHE A 236 3.41 4.66 3.90
C PHE A 236 4.53 5.63 4.29
N ILE A 237 5.78 5.27 4.05
CA ILE A 237 6.97 6.08 4.38
C ILE A 237 7.65 6.52 3.08
N THR A 238 8.11 5.56 2.27
CA THR A 238 9.01 5.84 1.14
C THR A 238 8.28 6.54 -0.01
N LEU A 239 7.12 6.03 -0.41
CA LEU A 239 6.37 6.57 -1.55
C LEU A 239 5.79 7.97 -1.28
N PRO A 240 5.12 8.26 -0.15
CA PRO A 240 4.69 9.63 0.13
C PRO A 240 5.86 10.63 0.27
N ALA A 241 7.05 10.18 0.71
CA ALA A 241 8.25 11.00 0.70
C ALA A 241 8.68 11.38 -0.73
N VAL A 242 8.79 10.39 -1.63
CA VAL A 242 9.11 10.61 -3.06
C VAL A 242 8.08 11.51 -3.72
N LEU A 243 6.79 11.20 -3.55
CA LEU A 243 5.70 11.94 -4.19
C LEU A 243 5.58 13.39 -3.70
N SER A 244 6.02 13.68 -2.47
CA SER A 244 6.06 15.04 -1.94
C SER A 244 7.08 15.95 -2.64
N GLU A 245 8.05 15.35 -3.33
CA GLU A 245 9.09 16.09 -4.06
C GLU A 245 8.65 16.42 -5.49
N MET A 246 7.67 15.70 -6.03
CA MET A 246 7.20 15.80 -7.41
C MET A 246 6.41 17.08 -7.72
N GLY A 247 6.42 18.07 -6.83
CA GLY A 247 5.70 19.34 -6.97
C GLY A 247 4.17 19.19 -6.92
N LEU A 248 3.43 20.26 -7.26
CA LEU A 248 1.95 20.30 -7.33
C LEU A 248 1.21 20.07 -5.99
N LEU A 249 1.51 20.86 -4.95
CA LEU A 249 0.69 21.06 -3.73
C LEU A 249 0.15 19.76 -3.06
N GLY A 250 0.84 18.63 -3.14
CA GLY A 250 0.36 17.35 -2.57
C GLY A 250 -0.74 16.64 -3.38
N LEU A 251 -0.96 17.02 -4.64
CA LEU A 251 -1.88 16.33 -5.55
C LEU A 251 -1.41 14.90 -5.85
N TRP A 252 -0.12 14.69 -6.05
CA TRP A 252 0.44 13.35 -6.33
C TRP A 252 0.23 12.39 -5.17
N THR A 253 0.41 12.88 -3.94
CA THR A 253 0.15 12.10 -2.73
C THR A 253 -1.33 11.80 -2.56
N LEU A 254 -2.22 12.76 -2.86
CA LEU A 254 -3.66 12.52 -2.85
C LEU A 254 -4.04 11.38 -3.81
N LEU A 255 -3.62 11.49 -5.07
CA LEU A 255 -3.96 10.50 -6.09
C LEU A 255 -3.39 9.11 -5.76
N PHE A 256 -2.17 9.06 -5.20
CA PHE A 256 -1.57 7.83 -4.75
C PHE A 256 -2.33 7.18 -3.58
N PHE A 257 -2.73 7.94 -2.57
CA PHE A 257 -3.51 7.37 -1.47
C PHE A 257 -4.93 6.99 -1.87
N VAL A 258 -5.54 7.72 -2.82
CA VAL A 258 -6.80 7.29 -3.46
C VAL A 258 -6.60 5.95 -4.17
N MET A 259 -5.45 5.74 -4.83
CA MET A 259 -5.13 4.46 -5.47
C MET A 259 -5.01 3.32 -4.45
N ILE A 260 -4.32 3.53 -3.33
CA ILE A 260 -4.24 2.51 -2.27
C ILE A 260 -5.63 2.26 -1.68
N PHE A 261 -6.44 3.30 -1.49
CA PHE A 261 -7.81 3.15 -1.03
C PHE A 261 -8.66 2.30 -1.98
N THR A 262 -8.57 2.52 -3.30
CA THR A 262 -9.30 1.69 -4.28
C THR A 262 -8.83 0.24 -4.29
N LEU A 263 -7.53 -0.02 -4.13
CA LEU A 263 -6.99 -1.38 -4.06
C LEU A 263 -7.41 -2.10 -2.77
N GLY A 264 -7.37 -1.41 -1.64
CA GLY A 264 -7.82 -1.96 -0.35
C GLY A 264 -9.34 -2.16 -0.30
N PHE A 265 -10.09 -1.35 -1.01
CA PHE A 265 -11.54 -1.50 -1.16
C PHE A 265 -11.89 -2.76 -1.97
N ASP A 266 -11.27 -2.93 -3.14
CA ASP A 266 -11.52 -4.10 -4.00
C ASP A 266 -11.19 -5.43 -3.30
N SER A 267 -10.15 -5.45 -2.45
CA SER A 267 -9.75 -6.67 -1.74
C SER A 267 -10.67 -7.04 -0.57
N GLN A 268 -11.47 -6.11 -0.04
CA GLN A 268 -12.42 -6.38 1.04
C GLN A 268 -13.78 -6.86 0.54
N ASP A 269 -14.15 -6.51 -0.70
CA ASP A 269 -15.39 -6.93 -1.33
C ASP A 269 -15.33 -8.37 -1.88
N LEU A 270 -14.15 -8.99 -1.87
CA LEU A 270 -13.83 -10.29 -2.46
C LEU A 270 -13.68 -11.39 -1.40
#